data_AF-A0A816SLL1-F1
#
_entry.id   AF-A0A816SLL1-F1
#
_cell.length_a   1.000
_cell.length_b   1.000
_cell.length_c   1.000
_cell.angle_alpha   90.00
_cell.angle_beta   90.00
_cell.angle_gamma   90.00
#
_symmetry.space_group_name_H-M   'P 1'
#
loop_
_entity.id
_entity.type
_entity.pdbx_description
1 polymer ?
#
loop_
_entity_poly.entity_id
_entity_poly.type
_entity_poly.pdbx_seq_one_letter_code
_entity_poly.pdbx_strand_id
1 'polypeptide(L)' 'MKCVHIGLLCVQENASDRPDMPSVVSMFGHNANDFPPPKHPAFTSGRKTHVKNDDLSGENSASVNDITLTDVYGR' A
#
# COMPACT_ATOMS: atom_id res chain seq x y z
N MET A 1 13.10 4.12 -12.30
CA MET A 1 12.23 3.52 -11.26
C MET A 1 11.13 2.65 -11.89
N LYS A 2 11.46 1.55 -12.60
CA LYS A 2 10.43 0.70 -13.27
C LYS A 2 9.81 -0.32 -12.31
N CYS A 3 10.63 -0.99 -11.50
CA CYS A 3 10.19 -2.02 -10.57
C CYS A 3 9.20 -1.49 -9.51
N VAL A 4 9.38 -0.23 -9.07
CA VAL A 4 8.45 0.41 -8.14
C VAL A 4 7.09 0.61 -8.79
N HIS A 5 7.04 1.13 -10.02
CA HIS A 5 5.80 1.33 -10.76
C HIS A 5 5.07 0.01 -11.03
N ILE A 6 5.79 -1.00 -11.53
CA ILE A 6 5.24 -2.35 -11.76
C ILE A 6 4.76 -2.98 -10.45
N GLY A 7 5.55 -2.85 -9.38
CA GLY A 7 5.19 -3.34 -8.05
C GLY A 7 3.90 -2.71 -7.52
N LEU A 8 3.70 -1.41 -7.75
CA LEU A 8 2.47 -0.71 -7.40
C LEU A 8 1.26 -1.21 -8.21
N LEU A 9 1.43 -1.57 -9.50
CA LEU A 9 0.37 -2.17 -10.31
C LEU A 9 0.01 -3.60 -9.85
N CYS A 10 0.95 -4.37 -9.32
CA CYS A 10 0.69 -5.73 -8.83
C CYS A 10 -0.14 -5.79 -7.54
N VAL A 11 -0.15 -4.71 -6.75
CA VAL A 11 -0.82 -4.66 -5.43
C VAL A 11 -2.06 -3.76 -5.44
N GLN A 12 -2.66 -3.55 -6.61
CA GLN A 12 -3.91 -2.80 -6.73
C GLN A 12 -5.02 -3.45 -5.90
N GLU A 13 -5.89 -2.61 -5.32
CA GLU A 13 -7.00 -3.03 -4.49
C GLU A 13 -7.94 -3.97 -5.25
N ASN A 14 -8.41 -3.51 -6.43
CA ASN A 14 -9.25 -4.31 -7.31
C ASN A 14 -8.40 -5.36 -8.02
N ALA A 15 -8.79 -6.63 -7.91
CA ALA A 15 -8.07 -7.74 -8.55
C ALA A 15 -7.98 -7.59 -10.07
N SER A 16 -9.02 -7.04 -10.70
CA SER A 16 -9.08 -6.77 -12.15
C SER A 16 -8.08 -5.71 -12.63
N ASP A 17 -7.54 -4.89 -11.73
CA ASP A 17 -6.55 -3.86 -12.07
C ASP A 17 -5.11 -4.39 -12.00
N ARG A 18 -4.90 -5.62 -11.50
CA ARG A 18 -3.58 -6.22 -11.38
C ARG A 18 -3.17 -6.80 -12.74
N PRO A 19 -1.94 -6.53 -13.22
CA PRO A 19 -1.45 -7.14 -14.44
C PRO A 19 -1.27 -8.64 -14.25
N ASP A 20 -1.47 -9.40 -15.33
CA ASP A 20 -1.11 -10.81 -15.35
C ASP A 20 0.43 -10.99 -15.42
N MET A 21 0.91 -12.18 -15.07
CA MET A 21 2.35 -12.47 -15.07
C MET A 21 3.03 -12.24 -16.44
N PRO A 22 2.43 -12.62 -17.59
CA PRO A 22 2.99 -12.28 -18.90
C PRO A 22 3.14 -10.77 -19.14
N SER A 23 2.14 -9.96 -18.75
CA SER A 23 2.22 -8.50 -18.85
C SER A 23 3.34 -7.95 -17.97
N VAL A 24 3.49 -8.46 -16.75
CA VAL A 24 4.58 -8.07 -15.85
C VAL A 24 5.95 -8.34 -16.49
N VAL A 25 6.14 -9.49 -17.13
CA VAL A 25 7.38 -9.81 -17.85
C VAL A 25 7.59 -8.85 -19.04
N SER A 26 6.54 -8.56 -19.81
CA SER A 26 6.61 -7.59 -20.92
C SER A 26 6.93 -6.16 -20.44
N MET A 27 6.44 -5.76 -19.27
CA MET A 27 6.69 -4.44 -18.67
C MET A 27 8.18 -4.22 -18.36
N PHE A 28 8.96 -5.27 -18.12
CA PHE A 28 10.42 -5.15 -17.97
C PHE A 28 11.13 -4.82 -19.29
N GLY A 29 10.56 -5.26 -20.42
CA GLY A 29 11.08 -4.98 -21.76
C GLY A 29 10.70 -3.60 -22.31
N HIS A 30 9.60 -3.00 -21.82
CA HIS A 30 9.11 -1.68 -22.26
C HIS A 30 9.43 -0.56 -21.26
N ASN A 31 9.12 0.68 -21.62
CA ASN A 31 9.30 1.82 -20.72
C ASN A 31 8.14 1.90 -19.74
N ALA A 32 8.43 2.20 -18.46
CA ALA A 32 7.39 2.27 -17.43
C ALA A 32 6.36 3.40 -17.69
N ASN A 33 6.71 4.38 -18.53
CA ASN A 33 5.82 5.49 -18.89
C ASN A 33 4.73 5.08 -19.90
N ASP A 34 4.83 3.89 -20.49
CA ASP A 34 3.87 3.39 -21.48
C ASP A 34 2.61 2.80 -20.82
N PHE A 35 2.61 2.68 -19.49
CA PHE A 35 1.55 2.06 -18.69
C PHE A 35 0.76 3.10 -17.89
N PRO A 36 -0.53 2.84 -17.63
CA PRO A 36 -1.34 3.71 -16.79
C PRO A 36 -0.74 3.81 -15.38
N PRO A 37 -0.85 4.98 -14.72
CA PRO A 37 -0.38 5.12 -13.35
C PRO A 37 -1.17 4.19 -12.41
N PRO A 38 -0.51 3.61 -11.39
CA PRO A 38 -1.20 2.83 -10.37
C PRO A 38 -2.23 3.69 -9.64
N LYS A 39 -3.39 3.11 -9.30
CA LYS A 39 -4.40 3.82 -8.51
C LYS A 39 -3.88 4.05 -7.09
N HIS A 40 -4.43 5.06 -6.43
CA HIS A 40 -4.09 5.37 -5.05
C HIS A 40 -4.38 4.15 -4.15
N PRO A 41 -3.43 3.74 -3.30
CA PRO A 41 -3.68 2.68 -2.34
C PRO A 41 -4.84 3.07 -1.41
N ALA A 42 -5.75 2.13 -1.15
CA ALA A 42 -6.87 2.30 -0.21
C ALA A 42 -6.44 2.82 1.17
N PHE A 43 -5.21 2.48 1.60
CA PHE A 43 -4.65 2.85 2.89
C PHE A 43 -4.17 4.31 3.01
N THR A 44 -4.28 5.12 1.95
CA THR A 44 -3.94 6.55 2.05
C THR A 44 -4.96 7.36 2.85
N SER A 45 -6.20 6.87 3.00
CA SER A 45 -7.26 7.56 3.74
C SER A 45 -7.16 7.45 5.27
N GLY A 46 -6.14 6.76 5.81
CA GLY A 46 -6.00 6.47 7.24
C GLY A 46 -5.08 7.39 8.04
N ARG A 47 -4.34 8.31 7.40
CA ARG A 47 -3.48 9.27 8.13
C ARG A 47 -4.04 10.67 8.03
N LYS A 48 -5.28 10.86 8.51
CA LYS A 48 -5.68 12.17 9.01
C LYS A 48 -4.87 12.39 10.29
N THR A 49 -3.65 12.92 10.19
CA THR A 49 -3.08 13.63 11.33
C THR A 49 -4.07 14.74 11.63
N HIS A 50 -4.89 14.55 12.65
CA HIS A 50 -5.68 15.62 13.21
C HIS A 50 -4.68 16.63 13.77
N VAL A 51 -4.18 17.53 12.93
CA VAL A 51 -3.42 18.70 13.37
C VAL A 51 -4.43 19.59 14.09
N LYS A 52 -4.69 19.23 15.35
CA LYS A 52 -5.18 20.16 16.35
C LYS A 52 -4.02 21.13 16.51
N ASN A 53 -4.16 22.31 15.91
CA ASN A 53 -3.43 23.47 16.41
C ASN A 53 -3.92 23.60 17.85
N ASP A 54 -3.09 23.23 18.83
CA ASP A 54 -3.10 23.74 20.19
C ASP A 54 -1.90 23.12 20.91
N ASP A 55 -0.91 23.97 21.15
CA ASP A 55 0.11 23.98 22.19
C ASP A 55 0.93 22.72 22.54
N LEU A 56 2.24 22.94 22.51
CA LEU A 56 3.30 22.03 22.94
C LEU A 56 3.12 21.58 24.41
N SER A 57 2.82 20.30 24.63
CA SER A 57 3.32 19.56 25.81
C SER A 57 3.31 18.07 25.51
N GLY A 58 4.41 17.41 25.86
CA GLY A 58 4.75 16.09 25.35
C GLY A 58 3.85 14.97 25.85
N GLU A 59 3.42 14.11 24.92
CA GLU A 59 2.99 12.76 25.25
C GLU A 59 3.51 11.80 24.18
N ASN A 60 4.26 10.80 24.64
CA ASN A 60 4.76 9.69 23.86
C ASN A 60 3.57 9.01 23.16
N SER A 61 3.38 9.32 21.87
CA SER A 61 2.31 8.76 21.06
C SER A 61 2.65 7.31 20.69
N ALA A 62 2.58 6.43 21.68
CA ALA A 62 2.69 5.00 21.45
C ALA A 62 1.50 4.56 20.58
N SER A 63 1.82 4.11 19.37
CA SER A 63 0.86 3.49 18.46
C SER A 63 0.37 2.19 19.09
N VAL A 64 -0.89 2.16 19.54
CA VAL A 64 -1.54 0.91 19.92
C VAL A 64 -1.89 0.18 18.64
N ASN A 65 -1.12 -0.87 18.34
CA ASN A 65 -1.44 -1.78 17.25
C ASN A 65 -2.45 -2.81 17.80
N ASP A 66 -3.73 -2.66 17.46
CA ASP A 66 -4.77 -3.65 17.77
C ASP A 66 -4.54 -4.92 16.94
N ILE A 67 -3.68 -5.81 17.44
CA ILE A 67 -3.39 -7.11 16.84
C ILE A 67 -4.30 -8.15 17.48
N THR A 68 -5.12 -8.82 16.67
CA THR A 68 -5.88 -9.99 17.13
C THR A 68 -5.01 -11.23 16.97
N LEU A 69 -4.60 -11.84 18.09
CA LEU A 69 -3.84 -13.08 18.11
C LEU A 69 -4.80 -14.26 18.16
N THR A 70 -4.81 -15.08 17.11
CA THR A 70 -5.57 -16.34 17.07
C THR A 70 -4.63 -17.51 17.35
N ASP A 71 -4.91 -18.28 18.38
CA ASP A 71 -4.17 -19.51 18.68
C ASP A 71 -4.55 -20.63 17.70
N VAL A 72 -3.54 -21.37 17.24
CA VAL A 72 -3.74 -22.55 16.38
C VAL A 72 -3.95 -23.77 17.27
N TYR A 73 -5.15 -24.36 17.23
CA TYR A 73 -5.42 -25.64 17.89
C TYR A 73 -5.16 -26.81 16.94
N GLY A 74 -4.19 -27.66 17.29
CA GLY A 74 -3.93 -28.93 16.60
C GLY A 74 -4.98 -29.99 16.95
N ARG A 75 -5.25 -30.92 16.02
CA ARG A 75 -6.15 -32.06 16.24
C ARG A 75 -5.46 -33.22 16.96
#